data_AF-A0A9D3UB25-F1
#
_entry.id   AF-A0A9D3UB25-F1
#
_cell.length_a   1.000
_cell.length_b   1.000
_cell.length_c   1.000
_cell.angle_alpha   90.00
_cell.angle_beta   90.00
_cell.angle_gamma   90.00
#
_symmetry.space_group_name_H-M   'P 1'
#
loop_
_entity.id
_entity.type
_entity.pdbx_description
1 polymer ?
#
loop_
_entity_poly.entity_id
_entity_poly.type
_entity_poly.pdbx_seq_one_letter_code
_entity_poly.pdbx_strand_id
1 'polypeptide(L)'
;MGSEGPAAVTIHVTGFKKFHGVSENPTETIVSNLKEYTEKKGLPKGVILGSCSVLETAGQGALPQLYQTLQSALTGKDSESSCSGRIIWLHFGVNSGASRFAVERQAANEATFRCPDEMGWKPQKVPIIPADGGISRVRETSLPVEEITKALAKKGFEVMTSDDAGRFVCNYVYYHSLRFAEQNGIKSLFVHVPLFLTIDEETQMKFAASLLECVINCGISFLHQAINWWNSLFEDSSISIPAKGICHSATFGSR
;
A
#
# COMPACT_ATOMS: atom_id res chain seq x y z
N MET A 1 -26.36 17.40 12.40
CA MET A 1 -25.41 16.33 12.77
C MET A 1 -25.22 15.43 11.55
N GLY A 2 -24.48 15.90 10.54
CA GLY A 2 -24.12 15.06 9.40
C GLY A 2 -22.85 14.31 9.77
N SER A 3 -22.95 12.99 10.00
CA SER A 3 -21.77 12.15 10.06
C SER A 3 -21.18 12.12 8.66
N GLU A 4 -20.13 12.90 8.40
CA GLU A 4 -19.31 12.70 7.21
C GLU A 4 -18.79 11.26 7.27
N GLY A 5 -19.32 10.41 6.39
CA GLY A 5 -18.80 9.06 6.21
C GLY A 5 -17.31 9.13 5.84
N PRO A 6 -16.52 8.08 6.12
CA PRO A 6 -15.12 8.06 5.75
C PRO A 6 -14.96 8.37 4.25
N ALA A 7 -14.06 9.30 3.93
CA ALA A 7 -13.77 9.67 2.54
C ALA A 7 -13.43 8.42 1.72
N ALA A 8 -14.06 8.30 0.55
CA ALA A 8 -13.86 7.16 -0.33
C ALA A 8 -12.38 7.04 -0.76
N VAL A 9 -11.89 5.81 -0.80
CA VAL A 9 -10.52 5.47 -1.22
C VAL A 9 -10.60 4.76 -2.55
N THR A 10 -9.93 5.31 -3.56
CA THR A 10 -9.82 4.67 -4.88
C THR A 10 -8.58 3.81 -4.92
N ILE A 11 -8.75 2.51 -5.14
CA ILE A 11 -7.64 1.56 -5.25
C ILE A 11 -7.50 1.16 -6.72
N HIS A 12 -6.34 1.45 -7.29
CA HIS A 12 -5.97 0.97 -8.61
C HIS A 12 -5.05 -0.24 -8.46
N VAL A 13 -5.27 -1.24 -9.30
CA VAL A 13 -4.61 -2.53 -9.17
C VAL A 13 -3.82 -2.84 -10.43
N THR A 14 -2.61 -3.35 -10.27
CA THR A 14 -1.83 -3.85 -11.39
C THR A 14 -1.26 -5.23 -11.14
N GLY A 15 -1.04 -5.96 -12.22
CA GLY A 15 -0.39 -7.26 -12.24
C GLY A 15 0.56 -7.34 -13.43
N PHE A 16 1.14 -8.51 -13.66
CA PHE A 16 2.08 -8.71 -14.76
C PHE A 16 1.59 -9.78 -15.71
N LYS A 17 1.90 -9.63 -17.00
CA LYS A 17 1.68 -10.67 -17.99
C LYS A 17 2.47 -11.94 -17.63
N LYS A 18 2.11 -13.05 -18.24
CA LYS A 18 2.98 -14.24 -18.27
C LYS A 18 4.38 -13.93 -18.81
N PHE A 19 5.36 -14.74 -18.41
CA PHE A 19 6.75 -14.65 -18.82
C PHE A 19 7.34 -16.04 -19.08
N HIS A 20 8.50 -16.11 -19.71
CA HIS A 20 9.13 -17.36 -20.14
C HIS A 20 9.26 -18.37 -18.99
N GLY A 21 8.75 -19.59 -19.22
CA GLY A 21 8.83 -20.70 -18.27
C GLY A 21 7.69 -20.79 -17.26
N VAL A 22 6.77 -19.82 -17.25
CA VAL A 22 5.54 -19.85 -16.43
C VAL A 22 4.34 -19.84 -17.38
N SER A 23 3.62 -20.97 -17.47
CA SER A 23 2.46 -21.11 -18.35
C SER A 23 1.32 -20.16 -18.01
N GLU A 24 1.23 -19.78 -16.73
CA GLU A 24 0.19 -18.92 -16.18
C GLU A 24 0.76 -18.06 -15.04
N ASN A 25 0.63 -16.74 -15.15
CA ASN A 25 0.98 -15.82 -14.08
C ASN A 25 -0.28 -15.52 -13.25
N PRO A 26 -0.34 -15.95 -11.97
CA PRO A 26 -1.50 -15.72 -11.11
C PRO A 26 -1.96 -14.27 -11.05
N THR A 27 -1.02 -13.32 -11.16
CA THR A 27 -1.33 -11.89 -11.07
C THR A 27 -2.09 -11.35 -12.29
N GLU A 28 -1.89 -11.94 -13.47
CA GLU A 28 -2.67 -11.61 -14.66
C GLU A 28 -4.14 -12.01 -14.46
N THR A 29 -4.36 -13.24 -13.95
CA THR A 29 -5.69 -13.78 -13.62
C THR A 29 -6.37 -12.97 -12.52
N ILE A 30 -5.66 -12.68 -11.42
CA ILE A 30 -6.19 -11.89 -10.31
C ILE A 30 -6.70 -10.54 -10.80
N VAL A 31 -5.87 -9.79 -11.53
CA VAL A 31 -6.19 -8.42 -11.93
C VAL A 31 -7.28 -8.38 -13.00
N SER A 32 -7.31 -9.35 -13.90
CA SER A 32 -8.36 -9.45 -14.92
C SER A 32 -9.73 -9.79 -14.32
N ASN A 33 -9.75 -10.65 -13.30
CA ASN A 33 -10.99 -11.16 -12.70
C ASN A 33 -11.47 -10.33 -11.50
N LEU A 34 -10.63 -9.43 -10.94
CA LEU A 34 -10.92 -8.70 -9.70
C LEU A 34 -12.19 -7.86 -9.80
N LYS A 35 -12.42 -7.21 -10.95
CA LYS A 35 -13.62 -6.38 -11.15
C LYS A 35 -14.89 -7.21 -11.03
N GLU A 36 -15.02 -8.28 -11.82
CA GLU A 36 -16.17 -9.18 -11.77
C GLU A 36 -16.33 -9.84 -10.39
N TYR A 37 -15.20 -10.22 -9.77
CA TYR A 37 -15.20 -10.84 -8.44
C TYR A 37 -15.79 -9.88 -7.38
N THR A 38 -15.37 -8.61 -7.40
CA THR A 38 -15.84 -7.60 -6.46
C THR A 38 -17.27 -7.15 -6.73
N GLU A 39 -17.74 -7.19 -7.99
CA GLU A 39 -19.15 -6.95 -8.33
C GLU A 39 -20.06 -8.06 -7.77
N LYS A 40 -19.62 -9.33 -7.83
CA LYS A 40 -20.38 -10.48 -7.30
C LYS A 40 -20.41 -10.53 -5.77
N LYS A 41 -19.29 -10.21 -5.12
CA LYS A 41 -19.14 -10.30 -3.65
C LYS A 41 -19.45 -9.00 -2.90
N GLY A 42 -19.45 -7.88 -3.61
CA GLY A 42 -19.51 -6.53 -3.06
C GLY A 42 -18.13 -6.00 -2.66
N LEU A 43 -17.93 -4.70 -2.85
CA LEU A 43 -16.78 -3.98 -2.32
C LEU A 43 -17.02 -3.57 -0.86
N PRO A 44 -15.97 -3.53 -0.02
CA PRO A 44 -16.07 -2.94 1.31
C PRO A 44 -16.55 -1.47 1.23
N LYS A 45 -17.29 -1.03 2.24
CA LYS A 45 -17.78 0.36 2.31
C LYS A 45 -16.60 1.33 2.24
N GLY A 46 -16.68 2.31 1.34
CA GLY A 46 -15.64 3.32 1.16
C GLY A 46 -14.50 2.93 0.23
N VAL A 47 -14.52 1.73 -0.38
CA VAL A 47 -13.59 1.35 -1.46
C VAL A 47 -14.22 1.60 -2.82
N ILE A 48 -13.50 2.30 -3.68
CA ILE A 48 -13.79 2.39 -5.11
C ILE A 48 -12.68 1.63 -5.82
N LEU A 49 -13.03 0.59 -6.58
CA LEU A 49 -12.06 -0.07 -7.46
C LEU A 49 -11.86 0.81 -8.70
N GLY A 50 -10.64 1.31 -8.86
CA GLY A 50 -10.23 2.10 -10.01
C GLY A 50 -9.87 1.22 -11.21
N SER A 51 -8.76 1.53 -11.87
CA SER A 51 -8.26 0.74 -12.99
C SER A 51 -7.62 -0.58 -12.52
N CYS A 52 -7.91 -1.67 -13.23
CA CYS A 52 -7.17 -2.92 -13.17
C CYS A 52 -6.33 -3.03 -14.45
N SER A 53 -5.00 -3.11 -14.36
CA SER A 53 -4.13 -3.09 -15.53
C SER A 53 -3.01 -4.12 -15.45
N VAL A 54 -2.83 -4.89 -16.53
CA VAL A 54 -1.76 -5.89 -16.64
C VAL A 54 -0.58 -5.26 -17.37
N LEU A 55 0.57 -5.21 -16.70
CA LEU A 55 1.83 -4.64 -17.20
C LEU A 55 2.66 -5.70 -17.93
N GLU A 56 3.50 -5.27 -18.87
CA GLU A 56 4.53 -6.12 -19.46
C GLU A 56 5.50 -6.64 -18.38
N THR A 57 5.97 -7.88 -18.51
CA THR A 57 6.99 -8.46 -17.62
C THR A 57 8.40 -8.09 -18.08
N ALA A 58 8.58 -6.79 -18.36
CA ALA A 58 9.83 -6.20 -18.81
C ALA A 58 10.05 -4.88 -18.08
N GLY A 59 11.24 -4.67 -17.51
CA GLY A 59 11.49 -3.53 -16.63
C GLY A 59 11.29 -2.20 -17.35
N GLN A 60 12.05 -1.96 -18.42
CA GLN A 60 11.90 -0.76 -19.24
C GLN A 60 10.59 -0.77 -20.06
N GLY A 61 10.15 -1.95 -20.51
CA GLY A 61 8.93 -2.11 -21.30
C GLY A 61 7.65 -1.78 -20.55
N ALA A 62 7.61 -2.01 -19.23
CA ALA A 62 6.46 -1.72 -18.39
C ALA A 62 6.32 -0.22 -18.05
N LEU A 63 7.40 0.56 -18.11
CA LEU A 63 7.40 1.95 -17.62
C LEU A 63 6.41 2.88 -18.34
N PRO A 64 6.29 2.88 -19.67
CA PRO A 64 5.36 3.77 -20.36
C PRO A 64 3.92 3.54 -19.89
N GLN A 65 3.50 2.27 -19.83
CA GLN A 65 2.17 1.89 -19.38
C GLN A 65 1.97 2.22 -17.89
N LEU A 66 2.95 1.89 -17.04
CA LEU A 66 2.92 2.20 -15.62
C LEU A 66 2.70 3.70 -15.41
N TYR A 67 3.56 4.56 -15.96
CA TYR A 67 3.47 6.00 -15.77
C TYR A 67 2.18 6.60 -16.35
N GLN A 68 1.73 6.12 -17.52
CA GLN A 68 0.45 6.54 -18.10
C GLN A 68 -0.72 6.24 -17.15
N THR A 69 -0.76 5.03 -16.60
CA THR A 69 -1.80 4.58 -15.67
C THR A 69 -1.72 5.34 -14.34
N LEU A 70 -0.52 5.57 -13.80
CA LEU A 70 -0.28 6.40 -12.61
C LEU A 70 -0.77 7.85 -12.80
N GLN A 71 -0.45 8.47 -13.93
CA GLN A 71 -0.83 9.85 -14.25
C GLN A 71 -2.33 10.01 -14.48
N SER A 72 -2.95 9.06 -15.18
CA SER A 72 -4.38 9.10 -15.48
C SER A 72 -5.26 9.06 -14.22
N ALA A 73 -4.80 8.38 -13.16
CA ALA A 73 -5.48 8.40 -11.87
C ALA A 73 -5.43 9.76 -11.18
N LEU A 74 -4.38 10.57 -11.40
CA LEU A 74 -4.29 11.91 -10.84
C LEU A 74 -5.18 12.91 -11.58
N THR A 75 -5.22 12.86 -12.91
CA THR A 75 -6.02 13.79 -13.72
C THR A 75 -7.53 13.64 -13.50
N GLY A 76 -7.99 12.47 -13.05
CA GLY A 76 -9.39 12.28 -12.65
C GLY A 76 -9.81 13.06 -11.40
N LYS A 77 -8.85 13.65 -10.66
CA LYS A 77 -9.07 14.40 -9.43
C LYS A 77 -9.52 15.85 -9.66
N ASP A 78 -9.24 16.40 -10.84
CA ASP A 78 -9.42 17.84 -11.12
C ASP A 78 -10.81 18.20 -11.68
N SER A 79 -11.60 17.20 -12.11
CA SER A 79 -12.82 17.47 -12.90
C SER A 79 -14.11 17.45 -12.10
N GLU A 80 -14.28 16.62 -11.07
CA GLU A 80 -15.55 16.52 -10.33
C GLU A 80 -15.37 16.15 -8.86
N SER A 81 -15.84 17.05 -7.98
CA SER A 81 -16.07 16.92 -6.53
C SER A 81 -14.93 17.26 -5.56
N SER A 82 -15.29 18.10 -4.58
CA SER A 82 -14.53 18.50 -3.40
C SER A 82 -14.27 17.37 -2.39
N CYS A 83 -14.41 16.11 -2.79
CA CYS A 83 -14.01 14.95 -2.03
C CYS A 83 -12.59 14.56 -2.46
N SER A 84 -11.58 15.01 -1.70
CA SER A 84 -10.18 14.59 -1.86
C SER A 84 -10.05 13.09 -1.55
N GLY A 85 -10.45 12.24 -2.51
CA GLY A 85 -10.36 10.79 -2.42
C GLY A 85 -8.90 10.37 -2.29
N ARG A 86 -8.63 9.45 -1.36
CA ARG A 86 -7.27 8.90 -1.20
C ARG A 86 -7.03 7.88 -2.31
N ILE A 87 -5.98 8.05 -3.10
CA ILE A 87 -5.59 7.09 -4.15
C ILE A 87 -4.54 6.14 -3.59
N ILE A 88 -4.74 4.84 -3.83
CA ILE A 88 -3.78 3.79 -3.48
C ILE A 88 -3.51 2.93 -4.70
N TRP A 89 -2.24 2.75 -5.02
CA TRP A 89 -1.77 1.77 -6.00
C TRP A 89 -1.45 0.45 -5.30
N LEU A 90 -2.02 -0.63 -5.82
CA LEU A 90 -1.75 -1.98 -5.36
C LEU A 90 -1.18 -2.79 -6.53
N HIS A 91 0.05 -3.25 -6.38
CA HIS A 91 0.76 -4.03 -7.37
C HIS A 91 0.86 -5.48 -6.90
N PHE A 92 0.50 -6.42 -7.76
CA PHE A 92 0.71 -7.85 -7.53
C PHE A 92 1.84 -8.37 -8.40
N GLY A 93 2.75 -9.13 -7.81
CA GLY A 93 3.80 -9.87 -8.53
C GLY A 93 3.77 -11.35 -8.15
N VAL A 94 4.12 -12.25 -9.07
CA VAL A 94 4.27 -13.67 -8.72
C VAL A 94 5.67 -13.95 -8.18
N ASN A 95 5.76 -14.73 -7.11
CA ASN A 95 7.00 -15.33 -6.64
C ASN A 95 6.87 -16.86 -6.66
N SER A 96 7.49 -17.50 -7.65
CA SER A 96 7.37 -18.95 -7.86
C SER A 96 8.00 -19.80 -6.76
N GLY A 97 8.91 -19.24 -5.96
CA GLY A 97 9.52 -19.91 -4.82
C GLY A 97 8.79 -19.67 -3.50
N ALA A 98 7.74 -18.84 -3.48
CA ALA A 98 7.01 -18.52 -2.26
C ALA A 98 6.00 -19.62 -1.90
N SER A 99 5.90 -19.93 -0.60
CA SER A 99 4.86 -20.81 -0.04
C SER A 99 3.67 -20.04 0.54
N ARG A 100 3.78 -18.71 0.64
CA ARG A 100 2.82 -17.82 1.32
C ARG A 100 2.82 -16.44 0.66
N PHE A 101 1.80 -15.64 0.94
CA PHE A 101 1.73 -14.25 0.47
C PHE A 101 2.79 -13.39 1.17
N ALA A 102 3.34 -12.40 0.48
CA ALA A 102 4.29 -11.46 1.06
C ALA A 102 3.88 -10.02 0.76
N VAL A 103 3.67 -9.22 1.80
CA VAL A 103 3.38 -7.78 1.69
C VAL A 103 4.71 -7.04 1.79
N GLU A 104 5.10 -6.37 0.70
CA GLU A 104 6.39 -5.70 0.60
C GLU A 104 6.34 -4.33 1.31
N ARG A 105 7.28 -4.10 2.22
CA ARG A 105 7.47 -2.82 2.90
C ARG A 105 8.29 -1.85 2.07
N GLN A 106 9.20 -2.36 1.24
CA GLN A 106 10.17 -1.53 0.54
C GLN A 106 10.57 -2.06 -0.83
N ALA A 107 11.12 -1.16 -1.64
CA ALA A 107 11.84 -1.46 -2.87
C ALA A 107 13.26 -0.88 -2.80
N ALA A 108 14.23 -1.60 -3.36
CA ALA A 108 15.60 -1.11 -3.48
C ALA A 108 15.82 -0.41 -4.81
N ASN A 109 16.66 0.63 -4.82
CA ASN A 109 17.07 1.37 -6.01
C ASN A 109 18.07 0.58 -6.85
N GLU A 110 17.82 -0.70 -7.08
CA GLU A 110 18.75 -1.61 -7.73
C GLU A 110 18.04 -2.49 -8.76
N ALA A 111 18.57 -2.46 -9.98
CA ALA A 111 18.24 -3.39 -11.04
C ALA A 111 19.43 -4.36 -11.24
N THR A 112 19.26 -5.58 -10.72
CA THR A 112 20.23 -6.68 -10.86
C THR A 112 19.48 -7.96 -11.25
N PHE A 113 19.21 -8.11 -12.54
CA PHE A 113 18.31 -9.15 -13.04
C PHE A 113 19.07 -10.47 -13.21
N ARG A 114 18.61 -11.54 -12.56
CA ARG A 114 19.28 -12.86 -12.60
C ARG A 114 19.22 -13.49 -14.00
N CYS A 115 18.10 -13.32 -14.68
CA CYS A 115 17.85 -13.69 -16.06
C CYS A 115 17.42 -12.45 -16.86
N PRO A 116 17.50 -12.47 -18.21
CA PRO A 116 16.87 -11.44 -19.02
C PRO A 116 15.37 -11.35 -18.72
N ASP A 117 14.81 -10.15 -18.83
CA ASP A 117 13.36 -9.97 -18.87
C ASP A 117 12.78 -10.33 -20.25
N GLU A 118 11.47 -10.18 -20.43
CA GLU A 118 10.79 -10.57 -21.67
C GLU A 118 11.22 -9.77 -22.91
N MET A 119 11.92 -8.65 -22.73
CA MET A 119 12.51 -7.87 -23.82
C MET A 119 14.03 -8.05 -23.93
N GLY A 120 14.59 -9.02 -23.21
CA GLY A 120 16.02 -9.35 -23.25
C GLY A 120 16.89 -8.45 -22.37
N TRP A 121 16.30 -7.55 -21.58
CA TRP A 121 17.08 -6.65 -20.72
C TRP A 121 17.57 -7.38 -19.46
N LYS A 122 18.87 -7.31 -19.20
CA LYS A 122 19.53 -7.95 -18.05
C LYS A 122 20.51 -6.98 -17.37
N PRO A 123 20.03 -5.95 -16.66
CA PRO A 123 20.88 -5.00 -15.93
C PRO A 123 21.63 -5.69 -14.79
N GLN A 124 22.81 -5.18 -14.45
CA GLN A 124 23.65 -5.68 -13.37
C GLN A 124 24.12 -4.51 -12.49
N LYS A 125 23.67 -4.46 -11.23
CA LYS A 125 24.05 -3.43 -10.24
C LYS A 125 23.84 -2.00 -10.72
N VAL A 126 22.75 -1.76 -11.43
CA VAL A 126 22.40 -0.44 -11.97
C VAL A 126 21.39 0.23 -11.04
N PRO A 127 21.55 1.51 -10.67
CA PRO A 127 20.51 2.24 -9.95
C PRO A 127 19.27 2.43 -10.84
N ILE A 128 18.09 2.14 -10.30
CA ILE A 128 16.82 2.31 -11.02
C ILE A 128 16.61 3.78 -11.37
N ILE A 129 16.76 4.64 -10.37
CA ILE A 129 16.75 6.10 -10.50
C ILE A 129 18.10 6.64 -10.01
N PRO A 130 19.01 7.03 -10.93
CA PRO A 130 20.31 7.58 -10.55
C PRO A 130 20.22 8.83 -9.66
N ALA A 131 19.19 9.65 -9.85
CA ALA A 131 18.95 10.88 -9.07
C ALA A 131 18.62 10.62 -7.59
N ASP A 132 18.19 9.40 -7.24
CA ASP A 132 17.87 9.03 -5.86
C ASP A 132 19.10 8.54 -5.08
N GLY A 133 20.27 8.42 -5.74
CA GLY A 133 21.51 7.92 -5.16
C GLY A 133 21.91 6.53 -5.67
N GLY A 134 22.77 5.86 -4.89
CA GLY A 134 23.31 4.53 -5.25
C GLY A 134 22.32 3.38 -5.05
N ILE A 135 22.77 2.17 -5.43
CA ILE A 135 21.96 0.93 -5.40
C ILE A 135 21.51 0.50 -3.99
N SER A 136 22.19 0.96 -2.95
CA SER A 136 21.84 0.68 -1.56
C SER A 136 20.65 1.51 -1.05
N ARG A 137 20.19 2.50 -1.81
CA ARG A 137 19.03 3.31 -1.44
C ARG A 137 17.78 2.43 -1.48
N VAL A 138 16.93 2.59 -0.47
CA VAL A 138 15.59 1.98 -0.45
C VAL A 138 14.51 3.05 -0.40
N ARG A 139 13.31 2.67 -0.83
CA ARG A 139 12.07 3.44 -0.67
C ARG A 139 11.05 2.57 0.02
N GLU A 140 10.40 3.11 1.03
CA GLU A 140 9.40 2.40 1.83
C GLU A 140 8.00 2.90 1.50
N THR A 141 7.00 2.03 1.63
CA THR A 141 5.60 2.46 1.56
C THR A 141 5.20 3.22 2.81
N SER A 142 4.34 4.22 2.66
CA SER A 142 3.69 4.91 3.79
C SER A 142 2.46 4.14 4.33
N LEU A 143 2.25 2.90 3.88
CA LEU A 143 1.18 2.04 4.39
C LEU A 143 1.68 1.20 5.58
N PRO A 144 0.81 0.95 6.58
CA PRO A 144 1.17 0.18 7.77
C PRO A 144 1.21 -1.33 7.45
N VAL A 145 2.34 -1.80 6.92
CA VAL A 145 2.49 -3.15 6.35
C VAL A 145 2.34 -4.24 7.40
N GLU A 146 2.85 -4.02 8.61
CA GLU A 146 2.73 -4.92 9.74
C GLU A 146 1.26 -5.11 10.17
N GLU A 147 0.49 -4.02 10.21
CA GLU A 147 -0.94 -4.03 10.55
C GLU A 147 -1.76 -4.72 9.47
N ILE A 148 -1.50 -4.39 8.20
CA ILE A 148 -2.15 -5.04 7.05
C ILE A 148 -1.90 -6.54 7.09
N THR A 149 -0.65 -6.95 7.32
CA THR A 149 -0.26 -8.37 7.42
C THR A 149 -0.95 -9.05 8.59
N LYS A 150 -0.98 -8.44 9.78
CA LYS A 150 -1.70 -8.97 10.95
C LYS A 150 -3.20 -9.11 10.68
N ALA A 151 -3.81 -8.14 9.99
CA ALA A 151 -5.23 -8.18 9.66
C ALA A 151 -5.55 -9.31 8.67
N LEU A 152 -4.70 -9.52 7.66
CA LEU A 152 -4.82 -10.63 6.71
C LEU A 152 -4.59 -12.00 7.38
N ALA A 153 -3.59 -12.11 8.25
CA ALA A 153 -3.34 -13.33 9.02
C ALA A 153 -4.55 -13.69 9.91
N LYS A 154 -5.19 -12.71 10.56
CA LYS A 154 -6.43 -12.91 11.33
C LYS A 154 -7.62 -13.38 10.48
N LYS A 155 -7.61 -13.09 9.17
CA LYS A 155 -8.61 -13.60 8.21
C LYS A 155 -8.27 -15.02 7.70
N GLY A 156 -7.19 -15.63 8.19
CA GLY A 156 -6.80 -17.02 7.90
C GLY A 156 -5.82 -17.18 6.73
N PHE A 157 -5.25 -16.08 6.21
CA PHE A 157 -4.27 -16.17 5.13
C PHE A 157 -2.86 -16.43 5.67
N GLU A 158 -2.12 -17.31 4.99
CA GLU A 158 -0.68 -17.43 5.20
C GLU A 158 0.03 -16.25 4.55
N VAL A 159 0.42 -15.26 5.35
CA VAL A 159 1.00 -14.01 4.88
C VAL A 159 2.15 -13.56 5.77
N MET A 160 3.15 -12.90 5.19
CA MET A 160 4.27 -12.29 5.91
C MET A 160 4.55 -10.87 5.41
N THR A 161 5.19 -10.07 6.27
CA THR A 161 5.85 -8.83 5.85
C THR A 161 7.17 -9.18 5.17
N SER A 162 7.52 -8.47 4.10
CA SER A 162 8.76 -8.65 3.36
C SER A 162 9.49 -7.32 3.15
N ASP A 163 10.81 -7.37 3.28
CA ASP A 163 11.71 -6.24 3.09
C ASP A 163 12.52 -6.33 1.79
N ASP A 164 12.25 -7.35 0.98
CA ASP A 164 12.98 -7.58 -0.25
C ASP A 164 12.04 -8.06 -1.35
N ALA A 165 11.57 -7.10 -2.16
CA ALA A 165 10.83 -7.37 -3.38
C ALA A 165 11.70 -8.00 -4.50
N GLY A 166 12.94 -8.40 -4.19
CA GLY A 166 13.93 -8.93 -5.09
C GLY A 166 14.67 -7.85 -5.88
N ARG A 167 15.32 -8.24 -6.98
CA ARG A 167 16.06 -7.33 -7.88
C ARG A 167 15.67 -7.51 -9.33
N PHE A 168 14.42 -7.90 -9.57
CA PHE A 168 13.85 -8.12 -10.90
C PHE A 168 12.75 -7.08 -11.22
N VAL A 169 11.91 -7.37 -12.20
CA VAL A 169 10.85 -6.46 -12.69
C VAL A 169 9.89 -6.01 -11.58
N CYS A 170 9.54 -6.88 -10.61
CA CYS A 170 8.69 -6.52 -9.47
C CYS A 170 9.26 -5.33 -8.68
N ASN A 171 10.50 -5.48 -8.17
CA ASN A 171 11.21 -4.41 -7.46
C ASN A 171 11.38 -3.16 -8.33
N TYR A 172 11.67 -3.34 -9.61
CA TYR A 172 11.85 -2.25 -10.56
C TYR A 172 10.60 -1.36 -10.65
N VAL A 173 9.45 -1.97 -10.96
CA VAL A 173 8.16 -1.29 -11.03
C VAL A 173 7.76 -0.70 -9.68
N TYR A 174 7.97 -1.45 -8.59
CA TYR A 174 7.60 -0.98 -7.26
C TYR A 174 8.38 0.27 -6.85
N TYR A 175 9.68 0.32 -7.13
CA TYR A 175 10.51 1.48 -6.84
C TYR A 175 10.03 2.74 -7.58
N HIS A 176 9.71 2.60 -8.89
CA HIS A 176 9.13 3.69 -9.67
C HIS A 176 7.78 4.15 -9.11
N SER A 177 6.91 3.22 -8.71
CA SER A 177 5.60 3.51 -8.14
C SER A 177 5.70 4.21 -6.78
N LEU A 178 6.59 3.76 -5.88
CA LEU A 178 6.84 4.41 -4.59
C LEU A 178 7.36 5.83 -4.75
N ARG A 179 8.31 6.04 -5.68
CA ARG A 179 8.82 7.38 -5.99
C ARG A 179 7.72 8.30 -6.50
N PHE A 180 6.88 7.81 -7.42
CA PHE A 180 5.74 8.57 -7.92
C PHE A 180 4.73 8.86 -6.80
N ALA A 181 4.49 7.90 -5.92
CA ALA A 181 3.55 8.03 -4.82
C ALA A 181 3.98 9.12 -3.82
N GLU A 182 5.25 9.13 -3.43
CA GLU A 182 5.85 10.17 -2.59
C GLU A 182 5.69 11.57 -3.22
N GLN A 183 6.00 11.70 -4.51
CA GLN A 183 5.96 12.98 -5.22
C GLN A 183 4.55 13.57 -5.36
N ASN A 184 3.51 12.72 -5.32
CA ASN A 184 2.13 13.13 -5.57
C ASN A 184 1.21 12.98 -4.35
N GLY A 185 1.76 12.62 -3.18
CA GLY A 185 0.97 12.45 -1.95
C GLY A 185 -0.07 11.33 -2.03
N ILE A 186 0.18 10.30 -2.84
CA ILE A 186 -0.64 9.08 -2.93
C ILE A 186 0.11 7.91 -2.27
N LYS A 187 -0.51 6.72 -2.20
CA LYS A 187 0.13 5.54 -1.59
C LYS A 187 0.35 4.44 -2.61
N SER A 188 1.35 3.59 -2.38
CA SER A 188 1.65 2.44 -3.22
C SER A 188 2.07 1.23 -2.37
N LEU A 189 1.56 0.05 -2.70
CA LEU A 189 1.86 -1.22 -2.04
C LEU A 189 2.16 -2.28 -3.09
N PHE A 190 3.11 -3.16 -2.80
CA PHE A 190 3.38 -4.33 -3.61
C PHE A 190 3.14 -5.60 -2.79
N VAL A 191 2.56 -6.61 -3.42
CA VAL A 191 2.31 -7.91 -2.80
C VAL A 191 2.75 -9.02 -3.73
N HIS A 192 3.63 -9.89 -3.23
CA HIS A 192 3.97 -11.11 -3.91
C HIS A 192 2.99 -12.24 -3.57
N VAL A 193 2.55 -12.95 -4.61
CA VAL A 193 1.67 -14.11 -4.51
C VAL A 193 2.40 -15.39 -5.00
N PRO A 194 2.15 -16.56 -4.40
CA PRO A 194 2.64 -17.84 -4.93
C PRO A 194 2.03 -18.24 -6.27
N LEU A 195 2.55 -19.29 -6.89
CA LEU A 195 1.89 -19.96 -8.02
C LEU A 195 0.57 -20.61 -7.60
N PHE A 196 -0.34 -20.82 -8.57
CA PHE A 196 -1.61 -21.54 -8.32
C PHE A 196 -1.43 -22.99 -7.89
N LEU A 197 -0.30 -23.62 -8.25
CA LEU A 197 0.07 -24.95 -7.75
C LEU A 197 0.32 -24.96 -6.24
N THR A 198 0.69 -23.82 -5.66
CA THR A 198 1.00 -23.67 -4.24
C THR A 198 -0.21 -23.16 -3.45
N ILE A 199 -0.88 -22.14 -3.95
CA ILE A 199 -2.12 -21.60 -3.38
C ILE A 199 -3.10 -21.40 -4.52
N ASP A 200 -4.25 -22.08 -4.46
CA ASP A 200 -5.24 -22.10 -5.53
C ASP A 200 -5.82 -20.71 -5.86
N GLU A 201 -6.36 -20.58 -7.08
CA GLU A 201 -6.92 -19.33 -7.60
C GLU A 201 -8.01 -18.75 -6.69
N GLU A 202 -8.92 -19.57 -6.15
CA GLU A 202 -10.03 -19.08 -5.33
C GLU A 202 -9.50 -18.44 -4.04
N THR A 203 -8.50 -19.07 -3.41
CA THR A 203 -7.82 -18.53 -2.22
C THR A 203 -7.08 -17.23 -2.54
N GLN A 204 -6.38 -17.14 -3.68
CA GLN A 204 -5.70 -15.91 -4.08
C GLN A 204 -6.68 -14.76 -4.40
N MET A 205 -7.83 -15.05 -5.00
CA MET A 205 -8.89 -14.06 -5.24
C MET A 205 -9.51 -13.57 -3.93
N LYS A 206 -9.79 -14.47 -2.98
CA LYS A 206 -10.24 -14.12 -1.61
C LYS A 206 -9.22 -13.24 -0.89
N PHE A 207 -7.93 -13.56 -1.04
CA PHE A 207 -6.84 -12.77 -0.49
C PHE A 207 -6.82 -11.36 -1.08
N ALA A 208 -6.88 -11.23 -2.41
CA ALA A 208 -6.89 -9.92 -3.08
C ALA A 208 -8.06 -9.04 -2.61
N ALA A 209 -9.28 -9.59 -2.53
CA ALA A 209 -10.44 -8.86 -2.02
C ALA A 209 -10.29 -8.46 -0.53
N SER A 210 -9.76 -9.36 0.30
CA SER A 210 -9.50 -9.09 1.72
C SER A 210 -8.41 -8.03 1.91
N LEU A 211 -7.44 -7.98 1.02
CA LEU A 211 -6.37 -6.97 1.03
C LEU A 211 -6.92 -5.58 0.71
N LEU A 212 -7.82 -5.43 -0.26
CA LEU A 212 -8.50 -4.15 -0.53
C LEU A 212 -9.17 -3.60 0.73
N GLU A 213 -9.83 -4.46 1.50
CA GLU A 213 -10.46 -4.12 2.78
C GLU A 213 -9.41 -3.75 3.86
N CYS A 214 -8.34 -4.53 4.00
CA CYS A 214 -7.34 -4.30 5.05
C CYS A 214 -6.58 -2.99 4.83
N VAL A 215 -6.28 -2.64 3.58
CA VAL A 215 -5.54 -1.42 3.21
C VAL A 215 -6.30 -0.15 3.61
N ILE A 216 -7.63 -0.13 3.51
CA ILE A 216 -8.43 1.04 3.95
C ILE A 216 -8.58 1.13 5.46
N ASN A 217 -8.77 -0.01 6.13
CA ASN A 217 -9.08 -0.04 7.56
C ASN A 217 -7.86 0.29 8.42
N CYS A 218 -6.65 -0.09 7.96
CA CYS A 218 -5.43 0.23 8.69
C CYS A 218 -5.10 1.73 8.64
N GLY A 219 -5.51 2.45 7.59
CA GLY A 219 -5.39 3.91 7.50
C GLY A 219 -6.26 4.70 8.49
N ILE A 220 -7.32 4.08 9.02
CA ILE A 220 -8.20 4.65 10.06
C ILE A 220 -7.66 4.31 11.46
N SER A 221 -7.10 3.09 11.62
CA SER A 221 -6.52 2.65 12.88
C SER A 221 -5.29 3.47 13.32
N PHE A 222 -4.53 4.03 12.37
CA PHE A 222 -3.39 4.91 12.69
C PHE A 222 -3.83 6.22 13.34
N LEU A 223 -4.98 6.78 12.95
CA LEU A 223 -5.54 7.95 13.63
C LEU A 223 -6.04 7.58 15.02
N HIS A 224 -6.73 6.45 15.20
CA HIS A 224 -7.15 6.04 16.54
C HIS A 224 -5.96 5.68 17.45
N GLN A 225 -4.92 5.02 16.93
CA GLN A 225 -3.71 4.73 17.71
C GLN A 225 -2.90 6.00 18.00
N ALA A 226 -2.77 6.93 17.05
CA ALA A 226 -2.12 8.21 17.27
C ALA A 226 -2.92 9.10 18.24
N ILE A 227 -4.25 9.08 18.17
CA ILE A 227 -5.14 9.77 19.12
C ILE A 227 -5.03 9.13 20.51
N ASN A 228 -5.02 7.80 20.61
CA ASN A 228 -4.87 7.11 21.89
C ASN A 228 -3.47 7.30 22.49
N TRP A 229 -2.43 7.31 21.65
CA TRP A 229 -1.05 7.61 22.06
C TRP A 229 -0.91 9.08 22.48
N TRP A 230 -1.50 10.01 21.73
CA TRP A 230 -1.59 11.43 22.10
C TRP A 230 -2.33 11.61 23.43
N ASN A 231 -3.52 11.02 23.60
CA ASN A 231 -4.29 11.08 24.84
C ASN A 231 -3.52 10.47 26.03
N SER A 232 -2.79 9.36 25.80
CA SER A 232 -1.93 8.75 26.82
C SER A 232 -0.77 9.66 27.25
N LEU A 233 -0.28 10.57 26.38
CA LEU A 233 0.73 11.57 26.76
C LEU A 233 0.15 12.72 27.59
N PHE A 234 -1.16 12.98 27.52
CA PHE A 234 -1.83 14.02 28.30
C PHE A 234 -2.41 13.51 29.62
N GLU A 235 -2.67 12.20 29.77
CA GLU A 235 -3.03 11.59 31.05
C GLU A 235 -1.87 11.56 32.06
N ASP A 236 -0.62 11.58 31.60
CA ASP A 236 0.58 11.59 32.46
C ASP A 236 1.00 13.02 32.91
N SER A 237 0.44 14.06 32.29
CA SER A 237 0.68 15.46 32.68
C SER A 237 -0.42 15.99 33.61
N SER A 238 -0.55 15.38 34.78
CA SER A 238 -1.25 15.99 35.91
C SER A 238 -0.40 17.13 36.49
N ILE A 239 -0.33 18.25 35.77
CA ILE A 239 0.15 19.52 36.34
C ILE A 239 -0.93 19.98 37.33
N SER A 240 -0.73 19.63 38.59
CA SER A 240 -1.49 20.14 39.72
C SER A 240 -1.29 21.65 39.82
N ILE A 241 -2.29 22.42 39.39
CA ILE A 241 -2.39 23.84 39.72
C ILE A 241 -2.82 23.91 41.19
N PRO A 242 -2.00 24.44 42.12
CA PRO A 242 -2.41 24.54 43.51
C PRO A 242 -3.50 25.60 43.64
N ALA A 243 -4.68 25.18 44.08
CA ALA A 243 -5.75 26.07 44.51
C ALA A 243 -5.25 26.89 45.70
N LYS A 244 -5.05 28.20 45.51
CA LYS A 244 -4.80 29.12 46.62
C LYS A 244 -6.04 29.18 47.49
N GLY A 245 -5.86 28.73 48.73
CA GLY A 245 -6.87 28.71 49.78
C GLY A 245 -7.43 30.10 50.08
N ILE A 246 -8.73 30.10 50.26
CA ILE A 246 -9.52 31.15 50.88
C ILE A 246 -9.05 31.27 52.33
N CYS A 247 -8.47 32.42 52.70
CA CYS A 247 -8.20 32.76 54.09
C CYS A 247 -9.17 33.86 54.51
N HIS A 248 -10.12 33.51 55.38
CA HIS A 248 -10.88 34.47 56.17
C HIS A 248 -10.07 34.83 57.42
N SER A 249 -9.86 36.12 57.67
CA SER A 249 -9.68 36.65 59.02
C SER A 249 -10.24 38.07 59.10
N ALA A 250 -10.95 38.31 60.20
CA ALA A 250 -11.80 39.44 60.45
C ALA A 250 -11.09 40.65 61.12
N THR A 251 -11.64 41.84 60.85
CA THR A 251 -11.88 43.00 61.76
C THR A 251 -10.76 43.89 62.35
N PHE A 252 -11.18 45.16 62.54
CA PHE A 252 -10.61 46.34 63.25
C PHE A 252 -9.55 47.15 62.47
N GLY A 253 -9.61 48.48 62.27
CA GLY A 253 -10.44 49.57 62.77
C GLY A 253 -9.58 50.85 62.88
N SER A 254 -10.06 52.01 62.41
CA SER A 254 -9.52 53.40 62.59
C SER A 254 -8.08 53.68 62.07
N ARG A 255 -7.75 54.74 61.34
CA ARG A 255 -8.20 56.13 61.19
C ARG A 255 -7.98 56.59 59.74
#